data_AF-A0A1N6PUS8-F1
#
_entry.id   AF-A0A1N6PUS8-F1
#
_cell.length_a   1.000
_cell.length_b   1.000
_cell.length_c   1.000
_cell.angle_alpha   90.00
_cell.angle_beta   90.00
_cell.angle_gamma   90.00
#
_symmetry.space_group_name_H-M   'P 1'
#
loop_
_entity.id
_entity.type
_entity.pdbx_description
1 polymer ?
#
loop_
_entity_poly.entity_id
_entity_poly.type
_entity_poly.pdbx_seq_one_letter_code
_entity_poly.pdbx_strand_id
1 'polypeptide(L)'
;MTDESDEHKLTFMRWSERDNRLRLRRSDFIIRFDEARRVLLEAKNLPPFHELTAEEHAEFDRDLKLALHSFESSVDFRSSRDSNVMDELATPTKEARIFKPPGYAITGPLRFLLPKKVYERVVEQMVIDARDEYAEALADGHKRHAQWIAMRLYVMVGLALFLKLATFPLEKVSSFMQKD
;
A
#
# COMPACT_ATOMS: atom_id res chain seq x y z
N MET A 1 43.49 -3.86 -23.75
CA MET A 1 43.22 -2.83 -22.73
C MET A 1 41.92 -2.17 -23.10
N THR A 2 40.82 -2.69 -22.60
CA THR A 2 39.53 -1.98 -22.60
C THR A 2 39.62 -0.87 -21.56
N ASP A 3 39.27 0.34 -21.97
CA ASP A 3 39.41 1.56 -21.19
C ASP A 3 38.45 1.52 -19.98
N GLU A 4 39.00 1.56 -18.77
CA GLU A 4 38.28 1.53 -17.48
C GLU A 4 37.18 2.62 -17.40
N SER A 5 37.35 3.69 -18.19
CA SER A 5 36.36 4.77 -18.38
C SER A 5 35.00 4.28 -18.90
N ASP A 6 34.96 3.23 -19.73
CA ASP A 6 33.72 2.79 -20.37
C ASP A 6 32.83 1.94 -19.45
N GLU A 7 33.41 1.21 -18.49
CA GLU A 7 32.64 0.46 -17.48
C GLU A 7 31.92 1.40 -16.50
N HIS A 8 32.54 2.53 -16.15
CA HIS A 8 31.92 3.54 -15.30
C HIS A 8 30.72 4.22 -15.99
N LYS A 9 30.80 4.45 -17.31
CA LYS A 9 29.66 4.99 -18.07
C LYS A 9 28.52 3.99 -18.17
N LEU A 10 28.82 2.71 -18.39
CA LEU A 10 27.82 1.64 -18.48
C LEU A 10 27.10 1.40 -17.15
N THR A 11 27.82 1.44 -16.03
CA THR A 11 27.22 1.33 -14.68
C THR A 11 26.36 2.53 -14.32
N PHE A 12 26.80 3.75 -14.66
CA PHE A 12 26.01 4.97 -14.46
C PHE A 12 24.73 4.98 -15.30
N MET A 13 24.79 4.58 -16.58
CA MET A 13 23.60 4.45 -17.43
C MET A 13 22.61 3.41 -16.88
N ARG A 14 23.07 2.22 -16.47
CA ARG A 14 22.20 1.20 -15.86
C ARG A 14 21.57 1.65 -14.56
N TRP A 15 22.25 2.51 -13.79
CA TRP A 15 21.70 3.07 -12.56
C TRP A 15 20.62 4.11 -12.85
N SER A 16 20.89 5.03 -13.78
CA SER A 16 19.96 6.05 -14.26
C SER A 16 18.66 5.45 -14.83
N GLU A 17 18.75 4.40 -15.65
CA GLU A 17 17.57 3.71 -16.18
C GLU A 17 16.72 3.03 -15.10
N ARG A 18 17.37 2.49 -14.06
CA ARG A 18 16.67 1.85 -12.94
C ARG A 18 15.92 2.87 -12.08
N ASP A 19 16.51 4.04 -11.86
CA ASP A 19 15.90 5.10 -11.06
C ASP A 19 14.75 5.78 -11.81
N ASN A 20 14.87 5.94 -13.14
CA ASN A 20 13.77 6.42 -13.99
C ASN A 20 12.56 5.47 -13.96
N ARG A 21 12.78 4.14 -13.93
CA ARG A 21 11.68 3.16 -13.79
C ARG A 21 11.01 3.21 -12.41
N LEU A 22 11.74 3.51 -11.34
CA LEU A 22 11.17 3.67 -10.00
C LEU A 22 10.36 4.97 -9.87
N ARG A 23 10.78 6.05 -10.56
CA ARG A 23 10.01 7.30 -10.65
C ARG A 23 8.68 7.10 -11.38
N LEU A 24 8.69 6.41 -12.53
CA LEU A 24 7.49 6.06 -13.29
C LEU A 24 6.52 5.17 -12.48
N ARG A 25 7.03 4.26 -11.63
CA ARG A 25 6.18 3.44 -10.75
C ARG A 25 5.58 4.22 -9.57
N ARG A 26 6.25 5.26 -9.10
CA ARG A 26 5.72 6.15 -8.07
C ARG A 26 4.60 7.03 -8.61
N SER A 27 4.70 7.49 -9.87
CA SER A 27 3.62 8.25 -10.49
C SER A 27 2.37 7.38 -10.67
N ASP A 28 2.51 6.12 -11.12
CA ASP A 28 1.35 5.23 -11.29
C ASP A 28 0.62 4.94 -9.97
N PHE A 29 1.37 4.71 -8.89
CA PHE A 29 0.76 4.51 -7.57
C PHE A 29 0.05 5.79 -7.07
N ILE A 30 0.65 6.96 -7.26
CA ILE A 30 0.04 8.24 -6.85
C ILE A 30 -1.22 8.51 -7.68
N ILE A 31 -1.18 8.28 -9.00
CA ILE A 31 -2.33 8.46 -9.90
C ILE A 31 -3.47 7.53 -9.47
N ARG A 32 -3.20 6.24 -9.25
CA ARG A 32 -4.23 5.28 -8.83
C ARG A 32 -4.75 5.53 -7.41
N PHE A 33 -3.91 6.04 -6.51
CA PHE A 33 -4.33 6.42 -5.17
C PHE A 33 -5.22 7.66 -5.19
N ASP A 34 -4.90 8.65 -6.04
CA ASP A 34 -5.73 9.85 -6.20
C ASP A 34 -7.05 9.52 -6.90
N GLU A 35 -7.07 8.54 -7.81
CA GLU A 35 -8.27 7.97 -8.42
C GLU A 35 -9.15 7.25 -7.39
N ALA A 36 -8.57 6.37 -6.57
CA ALA A 36 -9.28 5.72 -5.45
C ALA A 36 -9.80 6.75 -4.43
N ARG A 37 -9.03 7.80 -4.15
CA ARG A 37 -9.46 8.92 -3.31
C ARG A 37 -10.60 9.71 -3.95
N ARG A 38 -10.60 9.89 -5.27
CA ARG A 38 -11.69 10.54 -6.01
C ARG A 38 -12.98 9.74 -5.90
N VAL A 39 -12.90 8.42 -6.12
CA VAL A 39 -14.02 7.48 -5.95
C VAL A 39 -14.54 7.52 -4.52
N LEU A 40 -13.67 7.56 -3.50
CA LEU A 40 -14.06 7.69 -2.10
C LEU A 40 -14.68 9.05 -1.74
N LEU A 41 -14.23 10.14 -2.39
CA LEU A 41 -14.80 11.48 -2.19
C LEU A 41 -16.15 11.63 -2.90
N GLU A 42 -16.30 11.01 -4.07
CA GLU A 42 -17.57 10.92 -4.79
C GLU A 42 -18.56 10.05 -4.00
N ALA A 43 -18.07 8.98 -3.36
CA ALA A 43 -18.84 8.15 -2.45
C ALA A 43 -19.31 8.86 -1.18
N LYS A 44 -18.72 10.01 -0.79
CA LYS A 44 -19.27 10.83 0.31
C LYS A 44 -20.58 11.54 -0.05
N ASN A 45 -20.87 11.69 -1.35
CA ASN A 45 -22.13 12.25 -1.84
C ASN A 45 -23.16 11.15 -2.19
N LEU A 46 -22.78 9.87 -2.07
CA LEU A 46 -23.73 8.77 -2.22
C LEU A 46 -24.72 8.75 -1.04
N PRO A 47 -25.96 8.32 -1.29
CA PRO A 47 -26.90 8.09 -0.20
C PRO A 47 -26.30 7.12 0.82
N PRO A 48 -26.69 7.24 2.10
CA PRO A 48 -26.26 6.33 3.14
C PRO A 48 -26.45 4.87 2.72
N PHE A 49 -25.53 3.99 3.12
CA PHE A 49 -25.53 2.57 2.69
C PHE A 49 -26.83 1.80 2.96
N HIS A 50 -27.70 2.29 3.83
CA HIS A 50 -28.99 1.70 4.18
C HIS A 50 -30.16 2.20 3.30
N GLU A 51 -29.97 3.28 2.54
CA GLU A 51 -30.94 3.78 1.57
C GLU A 51 -30.71 3.20 0.16
N LEU A 52 -29.57 2.54 -0.06
CA LEU A 52 -29.28 1.84 -1.29
C LEU A 52 -30.24 0.65 -1.45
N THR A 53 -30.88 0.60 -2.61
CA THR A 53 -31.72 -0.52 -3.03
C THR A 53 -30.89 -1.80 -3.14
N ALA A 54 -31.55 -2.96 -3.10
CA ALA A 54 -30.87 -4.25 -3.23
C ALA A 54 -30.07 -4.37 -4.56
N GLU A 55 -30.51 -3.66 -5.61
CA GLU A 55 -29.81 -3.61 -6.89
C GLU A 55 -28.49 -2.83 -6.79
N GLU A 56 -28.49 -1.66 -6.13
CA GLU A 56 -27.29 -0.84 -5.97
C GLU A 56 -26.26 -1.48 -5.03
N HIS A 57 -26.71 -2.24 -4.01
CA HIS A 57 -25.80 -3.07 -3.19
C HIS A 57 -25.07 -4.13 -4.03
N ALA A 58 -25.81 -4.80 -4.92
CA ALA A 58 -25.23 -5.83 -5.78
C ALA A 58 -24.25 -5.25 -6.82
N GLU A 59 -24.50 -4.02 -7.27
CA GLU A 59 -23.60 -3.27 -8.15
C GLU A 59 -22.31 -2.87 -7.41
N PHE A 60 -22.43 -2.27 -6.22
CA PHE A 60 -21.26 -1.91 -5.41
C PHE A 60 -20.38 -3.12 -5.08
N ASP A 61 -20.98 -4.24 -4.70
CA ASP A 61 -20.25 -5.46 -4.34
C ASP A 61 -19.53 -6.08 -5.56
N ARG A 62 -20.10 -5.92 -6.76
CA ARG A 62 -19.46 -6.33 -8.02
C ARG A 62 -18.27 -5.44 -8.34
N ASP A 63 -18.41 -4.13 -8.21
CA ASP A 63 -17.34 -3.17 -8.47
C ASP A 63 -16.19 -3.32 -7.47
N LEU A 64 -16.51 -3.58 -6.19
CA LEU A 64 -15.53 -3.86 -5.16
C LEU A 64 -14.72 -5.13 -5.50
N LYS A 65 -15.39 -6.20 -5.94
CA LYS A 65 -14.74 -7.44 -6.37
C LYS A 65 -13.84 -7.24 -7.59
N LEU A 66 -14.29 -6.45 -8.57
CA LEU A 66 -13.49 -6.11 -9.75
C LEU A 66 -12.25 -5.29 -9.38
N ALA A 67 -12.39 -4.32 -8.49
CA ALA A 67 -11.28 -3.52 -7.98
C ALA A 67 -10.25 -4.38 -7.21
N LEU A 68 -10.71 -5.29 -6.36
CA LEU A 68 -9.87 -6.25 -5.64
C LEU A 68 -9.13 -7.19 -6.59
N HIS A 69 -9.80 -7.77 -7.58
CA HIS A 69 -9.17 -8.66 -8.56
C HIS A 69 -8.18 -7.94 -9.48
N SER A 70 -8.48 -6.69 -9.87
CA SER A 70 -7.54 -5.81 -10.58
C SER A 70 -6.29 -5.52 -9.73
N PHE A 71 -6.49 -5.32 -8.42
CA PHE A 71 -5.38 -5.13 -7.48
C PHE A 71 -4.53 -6.40 -7.35
N GLU A 72 -5.14 -7.57 -7.12
CA GLU A 72 -4.44 -8.86 -6.99
C GLU A 72 -3.62 -9.19 -8.24
N SER A 73 -4.21 -9.07 -9.44
CA SER A 73 -3.50 -9.27 -10.71
C SER A 73 -2.35 -8.28 -10.92
N SER A 74 -2.41 -7.08 -10.33
CA SER A 74 -1.31 -6.11 -10.36
C SER A 74 -0.18 -6.46 -9.38
N VAL A 75 -0.49 -7.15 -8.28
CA VAL A 75 0.48 -7.63 -7.29
C VAL A 75 1.28 -8.84 -7.82
N ASP A 76 0.65 -9.72 -8.61
CA ASP A 76 1.31 -10.89 -9.20
C ASP A 76 2.38 -10.55 -10.26
N PHE A 77 2.45 -9.30 -10.73
CA PHE A 77 3.43 -8.85 -11.72
C PHE A 77 4.89 -8.82 -11.21
N ARG A 78 5.14 -9.19 -9.94
CA ARG A 78 6.49 -9.13 -9.34
C ARG A 78 7.15 -10.48 -9.08
N SER A 79 6.49 -11.59 -9.41
CA SER A 79 7.00 -12.95 -9.14
C SER A 79 8.09 -13.43 -10.13
N SER A 80 8.18 -12.88 -11.34
CA SER A 80 8.97 -13.49 -12.43
C SER A 80 10.36 -12.91 -12.72
N ARG A 81 10.98 -12.05 -11.90
CA ARG A 81 12.22 -11.36 -12.36
C ARG A 81 13.56 -11.56 -11.66
N ASP A 82 13.67 -12.08 -10.44
CA ASP A 82 15.00 -12.06 -9.76
C ASP A 82 15.37 -13.37 -9.06
N SER A 83 15.28 -14.52 -9.74
CA SER A 83 15.87 -15.78 -9.23
C SER A 83 17.25 -16.12 -9.82
N ASN A 84 17.83 -15.31 -10.71
CA ASN A 84 19.11 -15.61 -11.39
C ASN A 84 20.25 -14.62 -11.08
N VAL A 85 20.39 -14.13 -9.83
CA VAL A 85 21.52 -13.23 -9.47
C VAL A 85 22.28 -13.76 -8.24
N MET A 86 22.73 -15.02 -8.33
CA MET A 86 23.54 -15.65 -7.28
C MET A 86 24.89 -16.17 -7.77
N ASP A 87 25.46 -15.59 -8.84
CA ASP A 87 26.85 -15.89 -9.21
C ASP A 87 27.44 -14.68 -9.94
N GLU A 88 28.09 -13.78 -9.20
CA GLU A 88 29.39 -13.23 -9.58
C GLU A 88 29.89 -12.24 -8.51
N LEU A 89 30.80 -12.76 -7.68
CA LEU A 89 31.99 -12.13 -7.13
C LEU A 89 31.84 -10.82 -6.32
N ALA A 90 31.97 -11.02 -5.02
CA ALA A 90 32.17 -10.05 -3.96
C ALA A 90 33.16 -8.93 -4.32
N THR A 91 32.62 -7.72 -4.48
CA THR A 91 33.32 -6.47 -4.16
C THR A 91 32.65 -5.85 -2.94
N PRO A 92 33.39 -5.59 -1.84
CA PRO A 92 32.82 -5.02 -0.63
C PRO A 92 32.57 -3.51 -0.77
N THR A 93 31.71 -3.01 0.11
CA THR A 93 31.25 -1.61 0.28
C THR A 93 30.22 -1.07 -0.72
N LYS A 94 29.18 -1.86 -1.00
CA LYS A 94 27.88 -1.30 -1.36
C LYS A 94 27.24 -0.80 -0.07
N GLU A 95 27.12 0.52 0.09
CA GLU A 95 26.45 1.16 1.23
C GLU A 95 25.19 0.38 1.61
N ALA A 96 25.09 -0.04 2.88
CA ALA A 96 23.96 -0.80 3.37
C ALA A 96 22.69 0.01 3.15
N ARG A 97 21.95 -0.30 2.08
CA ARG A 97 20.75 0.43 1.71
C ARG A 97 19.72 0.20 2.81
N ILE A 98 19.49 1.20 3.64
CA ILE A 98 18.50 1.17 4.72
C ILE A 98 17.15 0.84 4.09
N PHE A 99 16.66 -0.38 4.34
CA PHE A 99 15.38 -0.81 3.83
C PHE A 99 14.28 -0.10 4.63
N LYS A 100 13.30 0.46 3.93
CA LYS A 100 12.21 1.19 4.60
C LYS A 100 11.26 0.19 5.25
N PRO A 101 10.95 0.31 6.54
CA PRO A 101 10.06 -0.62 7.21
C PRO A 101 8.63 -0.52 6.65
N PRO A 102 7.84 -1.59 6.76
CA PRO A 102 6.42 -1.54 6.42
C PRO A 102 5.72 -0.44 7.24
N GLY A 103 4.69 0.14 6.64
CA GLY A 103 3.94 1.24 7.23
C GLY A 103 4.56 2.64 7.04
N TYR A 104 5.84 2.79 6.69
CA TYR A 104 6.49 4.11 6.56
C TYR A 104 5.72 5.09 5.65
N ALA A 105 5.15 4.59 4.55
CA ALA A 105 4.43 5.42 3.59
C ALA A 105 3.03 5.85 4.09
N ILE A 106 2.40 5.08 4.97
CA ILE A 106 1.01 5.30 5.40
C ILE A 106 0.92 5.99 6.76
N THR A 107 1.94 5.92 7.61
CA THR A 107 1.91 6.53 8.94
C THR A 107 1.68 8.04 8.90
N GLY A 108 2.29 8.76 7.95
CA GLY A 108 2.10 10.21 7.80
C GLY A 108 0.65 10.58 7.43
N PRO A 109 0.14 10.11 6.28
CA PRO A 109 -1.23 10.40 5.85
C PRO A 109 -2.29 9.95 6.87
N LEU A 110 -2.13 8.77 7.48
CA LEU A 110 -3.12 8.25 8.42
C LEU A 110 -3.15 9.02 9.74
N ARG A 111 -2.00 9.49 10.23
CA ARG A 111 -1.95 10.33 11.43
C ARG A 111 -2.60 11.70 11.22
N PHE A 112 -2.64 12.19 9.97
CA PHE A 112 -3.36 13.40 9.61
C PHE A 112 -4.86 13.15 9.41
N LEU A 113 -5.24 12.02 8.79
CA LEU A 113 -6.63 11.72 8.44
C LEU A 113 -7.46 11.24 9.65
N LEU A 114 -6.85 10.48 10.56
CA LEU A 114 -7.53 9.89 11.71
C LEU A 114 -7.38 10.73 12.97
N PRO A 115 -8.39 10.74 13.87
CA PRO A 115 -8.21 11.24 15.22
C PRO A 115 -7.05 10.51 15.91
N LYS A 116 -6.20 11.26 16.61
CA LYS A 116 -5.00 10.73 17.31
C LYS A 116 -5.29 9.44 18.08
N LYS A 117 -6.37 9.41 18.87
CA LYS A 117 -6.77 8.23 19.66
C LYS A 117 -7.13 7.00 18.82
N VAL A 118 -7.69 7.19 17.62
CA VAL A 118 -8.04 6.08 16.71
C VAL A 118 -6.79 5.55 16.03
N TYR A 119 -5.91 6.45 15.59
CA TYR A 119 -4.63 6.08 15.01
C TYR A 119 -3.79 5.25 15.99
N GLU A 120 -3.58 5.75 17.22
CA GLU A 120 -2.76 5.08 18.24
C GLU A 120 -3.31 3.69 18.64
N ARG A 121 -4.65 3.55 18.72
CA ARG A 121 -5.25 2.27 19.14
C ARG A 121 -5.36 1.23 18.03
N VAL A 122 -5.59 1.65 16.80
CA VAL A 122 -5.93 0.71 15.71
C VAL A 122 -4.77 0.57 14.74
N VAL A 123 -4.27 1.68 14.20
CA VAL A 123 -3.30 1.67 13.11
C VAL A 123 -1.88 1.48 13.64
N GLU A 124 -1.52 2.17 14.72
CA GLU A 124 -0.17 2.12 15.27
C GLU A 124 0.21 0.71 15.75
N GLN A 125 -0.68 0.05 16.48
CA GLN A 125 -0.45 -1.33 16.94
C GLN A 125 -0.28 -2.30 15.76
N MET A 126 -1.15 -2.25 14.74
CA MET A 126 -1.00 -3.07 13.54
C MET A 126 0.33 -2.84 12.80
N VAL A 127 0.79 -1.58 12.73
CA VAL A 127 2.06 -1.23 12.08
C VAL A 127 3.25 -1.72 12.89
N ILE A 128 3.20 -1.68 14.22
CA ILE A 128 4.25 -2.20 15.10
C ILE A 128 4.38 -3.71 14.92
N ASP A 129 3.27 -4.45 15.07
CA ASP A 129 3.26 -5.91 14.95
C ASP A 129 3.79 -6.35 13.57
N ALA A 130 3.34 -5.68 12.50
CA ALA A 130 3.80 -5.99 11.15
C ALA A 130 5.28 -5.63 10.91
N ARG A 131 5.86 -4.67 11.65
CA ARG A 131 7.29 -4.35 11.53
C ARG A 131 8.15 -5.39 12.19
N ASP A 132 7.73 -5.90 13.35
CA ASP A 132 8.46 -6.92 14.09
C ASP A 132 8.46 -8.23 13.29
N GLU A 133 7.30 -8.70 12.83
CA GLU A 133 7.20 -9.88 11.96
C GLU A 133 7.99 -9.71 10.66
N TYR A 134 7.97 -8.51 10.06
CA TYR A 134 8.72 -8.22 8.85
C TYR A 134 10.23 -8.29 9.07
N ALA A 135 10.72 -7.77 10.20
CA ALA A 135 12.13 -7.80 10.57
C ALA A 135 12.59 -9.23 10.84
N GLU A 136 11.79 -10.04 11.55
CA GLU A 136 12.06 -11.46 11.79
C GLU A 136 12.13 -12.25 10.48
N ALA A 137 11.14 -12.07 9.60
CA ALA A 137 11.12 -12.72 8.28
C ALA A 137 12.32 -12.33 7.39
N LEU A 138 12.83 -11.10 7.52
CA LEU A 138 14.04 -10.68 6.84
C LEU A 138 15.31 -11.26 7.46
N ALA A 139 15.37 -11.37 8.79
CA ALA A 139 16.48 -11.99 9.50
C ALA A 139 16.67 -13.46 9.10
N ASP A 140 15.56 -14.17 8.90
CA ASP A 140 15.54 -15.55 8.42
C ASP A 140 15.79 -15.70 6.91
N GLY A 141 15.95 -14.61 6.18
CA GLY A 141 16.14 -14.62 4.71
C GLY A 141 14.86 -14.89 3.91
N HIS A 142 13.70 -14.98 4.54
CA HIS A 142 12.39 -15.25 3.91
C HIS A 142 11.76 -14.00 3.26
N LYS A 143 12.39 -13.48 2.19
CA LYS A 143 11.97 -12.25 1.50
C LYS A 143 10.51 -12.23 1.02
N ARG A 144 10.00 -13.38 0.54
CA ARG A 144 8.60 -13.50 0.08
C ARG A 144 7.61 -13.35 1.24
N HIS A 145 7.94 -13.94 2.38
CA HIS A 145 7.11 -13.84 3.58
C HIS A 145 7.08 -12.41 4.11
N ALA A 146 8.23 -11.74 4.15
CA ALA A 146 8.31 -10.32 4.49
C ALA A 146 7.43 -9.44 3.57
N GLN A 147 7.46 -9.68 2.26
CA GLN A 147 6.59 -8.95 1.32
C GLN A 147 5.09 -9.19 1.58
N TRP A 148 4.71 -10.43 1.90
CA TRP A 148 3.33 -10.77 2.25
C TRP A 148 2.87 -10.08 3.53
N ILE A 149 3.72 -10.02 4.57
CA ILE A 149 3.44 -9.27 5.81
C ILE A 149 3.16 -7.80 5.51
N ALA A 150 4.00 -7.17 4.69
CA ALA A 150 3.81 -5.78 4.30
C ALA A 150 2.49 -5.57 3.54
N MET A 151 2.14 -6.48 2.61
CA MET A 151 0.87 -6.42 1.89
C MET A 151 -0.33 -6.59 2.84
N ARG A 152 -0.28 -7.58 3.74
CA ARG A 152 -1.31 -7.87 4.74
C ARG A 152 -1.60 -6.65 5.60
N LEU A 153 -0.57 -5.91 6.02
CA LEU A 153 -0.73 -4.65 6.77
C LEU A 153 -1.59 -3.64 6.00
N TYR A 154 -1.32 -3.41 4.70
CA TYR A 154 -2.10 -2.45 3.92
C TYR A 154 -3.56 -2.87 3.77
N VAL A 155 -3.83 -4.17 3.59
CA VAL A 155 -5.20 -4.70 3.51
C VAL A 155 -5.94 -4.52 4.84
N MET A 156 -5.32 -4.88 5.96
CA MET A 156 -5.93 -4.73 7.29
C MET A 156 -6.23 -3.26 7.62
N VAL A 157 -5.27 -2.36 7.36
CA VAL A 157 -5.47 -0.93 7.58
C VAL A 157 -6.56 -0.38 6.66
N GLY A 158 -6.55 -0.76 5.37
CA GLY A 158 -7.60 -0.36 4.42
C GLY A 158 -8.99 -0.81 4.85
N LEU A 159 -9.12 -2.06 5.28
CA LEU A 159 -10.38 -2.62 5.77
C LEU A 159 -10.85 -1.93 7.06
N ALA A 160 -9.94 -1.69 8.02
CA ALA A 160 -10.26 -1.00 9.27
C ALA A 160 -10.77 0.44 9.02
N LEU A 161 -10.14 1.15 8.07
CA LEU A 161 -10.60 2.47 7.64
C LEU A 161 -11.97 2.42 6.97
N PHE A 162 -12.16 1.45 6.08
CA PHE A 162 -13.44 1.25 5.39
C PHE A 162 -14.58 0.99 6.38
N LEU A 163 -14.39 0.07 7.33
CA LEU A 163 -15.38 -0.23 8.37
C LEU A 163 -15.68 0.98 9.25
N LYS A 164 -14.66 1.79 9.57
CA LYS A 164 -14.85 3.03 10.35
C LYS A 164 -15.62 4.10 9.58
N LEU A 165 -15.39 4.21 8.27
CA LEU A 165 -16.15 5.13 7.43
C LEU A 165 -17.60 4.66 7.25
N ALA A 166 -17.81 3.36 7.05
CA ALA A 166 -19.14 2.76 6.90
C ALA A 166 -20.01 2.89 8.17
N THR A 167 -19.39 2.93 9.36
CA THR A 167 -20.10 3.05 10.64
C THR A 167 -20.36 4.51 11.09
N PHE A 168 -19.73 5.49 10.45
CA PHE A 168 -19.85 6.91 10.83
C PHE A 168 -21.23 7.57 10.63
N PRO A 169 -22.14 7.13 9.73
CA PRO A 169 -23.38 7.88 9.46
C PRO A 169 -24.61 7.51 10.30
N LEU A 170 -24.58 6.48 11.17
CA LEU A 170 -25.82 6.04 11.84
C LEU A 170 -26.21 6.84 13.09
N GLU A 171 -25.26 7.26 13.92
CA GLU A 171 -25.60 7.93 15.20
C GLU A 171 -25.99 9.40 15.04
N LYS A 172 -25.50 10.06 13.99
CA LYS A 172 -25.78 11.49 13.80
C LYS A 172 -27.17 11.75 13.24
N VAL A 173 -27.68 10.86 12.39
CA VAL A 173 -29.00 10.97 11.77
C VAL A 173 -30.10 10.69 12.80
N SER A 174 -29.94 9.70 13.68
CA SER A 174 -30.93 9.41 14.73
C SER A 174 -31.07 10.53 15.76
N SER A 175 -29.96 11.21 16.10
CA SER A 175 -29.99 12.37 17.02
C SER A 175 -30.71 13.60 16.43
N PHE A 176 -30.75 13.72 15.10
CA PHE A 176 -31.46 14.81 14.41
C PHE A 176 -32.95 14.52 14.25
N MET A 177 -33.37 13.25 14.18
CA MET A 177 -34.77 12.86 14.03
C MET A 177 -35.57 12.82 15.35
N GLN A 178 -34.93 12.85 16.51
CA GLN A 178 -35.61 12.72 17.81
C GLN A 178 -35.94 14.06 18.48
N LYS A 179 -35.88 15.17 17.73
CA LYS A 179 -36.03 16.53 18.27
C LYS A 179 -37.33 17.25 17.91
N ASP A 180 -38.29 16.53 17.33
CA ASP A 180 -39.67 16.98 17.09
C ASP A 180 -40.65 16.27 18.04
#